data_AF-A0A6A6QS10-F1
#
_entry.id   AF-A0A6A6QS10-F1
#
_cell.length_a   1.000
_cell.length_b   1.000
_cell.length_c   1.000
_cell.angle_alpha   90.00
_cell.angle_beta   90.00
_cell.angle_gamma   90.00
#
_symmetry.space_group_name_H-M   'P 1'
#
loop_
_entity.id
_entity.type
_entity.pdbx_description
1 polymer ?
#
loop_
_entity_poly.entity_id
_entity_poly.type
_entity_poly.pdbx_seq_one_letter_code
_entity_poly.pdbx_strand_id
1 'polypeptide(L)'
;MSTGTFRTPTDLDASKRESGVEDPTQQSEICISPKERRWWQVRKKDKDINWEKEYNKLSAHSERLDDQLIDMQKTMREKAATLNRMGQSAFNDAIRNYDKPLDMVRALLQEFDAALERGSKSDNSYRVERRRVEEMTEQLVLKDRDWEHKWRLHMTEVERKQVMDSQHEAMQNRKIQELTANLHNCNVFKEKAENERAALQLQVNGHGSDIEQREIVHRERLSKAEQDLRNEQRTHACEIKEIEEDNEDKLIMKQKDHDSQVRVLRKTLSDQQKTQKSRIDLMNTEFDEEFQQLKQKQSEEIDQLHQKISAKEQAHRVELEACEKRHTQEALRLKREFKQILSQKQIAQAATEKALREEIAQYSGALLTRDKNDFNMMDQYVFEPMTDSDIEAKFADLVQDVDTLSRLDWKPDPKGWTTQDLRSLAENERILKKQILQDSIWSVLHKFVFCSPFRVFGEKGESLESDWNKECGAGTSIALT
;
A
#
# COMPACT_ATOMS: atom_id res chain seq x y z
N MET A 1 -37.00 20.88 -1.67
CA MET A 1 -36.83 20.32 -0.32
C MET A 1 -35.50 20.82 0.21
N SER A 2 -35.58 21.75 1.15
CA SER A 2 -34.47 22.49 1.77
C SER A 2 -34.25 22.02 3.20
N THR A 3 -33.00 21.95 3.62
CA THR A 3 -32.49 22.18 4.99
C THR A 3 -31.01 22.59 4.79
N GLY A 4 -30.50 23.75 5.19
CA GLY A 4 -30.73 24.58 6.38
C GLY A 4 -29.65 24.22 7.42
N THR A 5 -28.39 24.62 7.23
CA THR A 5 -27.69 25.73 7.92
C THR A 5 -27.91 25.80 9.44
N PHE A 6 -26.85 25.63 10.22
CA PHE A 6 -26.61 26.39 11.46
C PHE A 6 -25.11 26.62 11.66
N ARG A 7 -24.79 27.82 12.14
CA ARG A 7 -23.46 28.41 12.34
C ARG A 7 -23.26 28.70 13.84
N THR A 8 -21.98 28.66 14.25
CA THR A 8 -21.28 29.56 15.20
C THR A 8 -21.57 29.45 16.72
N PRO A 9 -20.75 30.09 17.62
CA PRO A 9 -19.40 30.70 17.51
C PRO A 9 -18.44 30.47 18.73
N THR A 10 -17.24 31.08 18.64
CA THR A 10 -16.42 31.68 19.75
C THR A 10 -15.65 30.69 20.66
N ASP A 11 -14.37 30.88 21.01
CA ASP A 11 -13.75 32.10 21.52
C ASP A 11 -12.23 32.19 21.24
N LEU A 12 -11.80 33.43 20.96
CA LEU A 12 -10.67 34.18 21.56
C LEU A 12 -9.29 33.47 21.70
N ASP A 13 -8.15 34.06 21.37
CA ASP A 13 -7.86 35.48 21.29
C ASP A 13 -6.56 35.73 20.52
N ALA A 14 -6.54 36.90 19.90
CA ALA A 14 -5.43 37.45 19.16
C ALA A 14 -4.78 38.58 19.98
N SER A 15 -3.58 38.97 19.54
CA SER A 15 -2.99 40.30 19.73
C SER A 15 -2.32 40.61 21.06
N LYS A 16 -0.99 40.76 21.01
CA LYS A 16 -0.30 42.06 20.81
C LYS A 16 1.21 41.78 20.72
N ARG A 17 1.93 42.16 19.66
CA ARG A 17 2.39 43.53 19.32
C ARG A 17 3.15 44.13 20.51
N GLU A 18 4.44 44.45 20.39
CA GLU A 18 4.98 45.56 19.59
C GLU A 18 6.52 45.40 19.54
N SER A 19 7.11 45.41 18.35
CA SER A 19 7.80 46.56 17.71
C SER A 19 9.22 46.79 18.26
N GLY A 20 10.27 46.96 17.45
CA GLY A 20 10.38 47.04 16.00
C GLY A 20 11.83 47.35 15.62
N VAL A 21 11.98 47.73 14.34
CA VAL A 21 13.13 48.35 13.66
C VAL A 21 13.99 47.40 12.80
N GLU A 22 13.58 47.35 11.52
CA GLU A 22 14.32 47.57 10.25
C GLU A 22 15.66 46.82 10.06
N ASP A 23 15.77 45.80 9.19
CA ASP A 23 15.87 45.83 7.69
C ASP A 23 17.16 46.54 7.20
N PRO A 24 17.83 46.17 6.07
CA PRO A 24 17.70 44.99 5.20
C PRO A 24 19.07 44.31 4.93
N THR A 25 19.10 43.00 4.62
CA THR A 25 20.06 42.54 3.61
C THR A 25 19.56 41.32 2.86
N GLN A 26 19.23 41.61 1.61
CA GLN A 26 19.00 40.71 0.51
C GLN A 26 20.20 39.77 0.27
N GLN A 27 19.85 38.53 -0.09
CA GLN A 27 20.43 37.74 -1.18
C GLN A 27 21.92 37.34 -1.07
N SER A 28 22.13 36.08 -0.70
CA SER A 28 22.73 35.10 -1.63
C SER A 28 22.50 33.67 -1.11
N GLU A 29 21.35 33.08 -1.42
CA GLU A 29 21.17 31.64 -1.31
C GLU A 29 21.98 30.96 -2.42
N ILE A 30 23.15 30.47 -2.06
CA ILE A 30 23.93 29.57 -2.90
C ILE A 30 23.32 28.17 -2.74
N CYS A 31 22.51 27.78 -3.71
CA CYS A 31 22.17 26.38 -3.97
C CYS A 31 23.46 25.59 -4.23
N ILE A 32 23.88 24.80 -3.24
CA ILE A 32 24.97 23.84 -3.40
C ILE A 32 24.38 22.54 -3.93
N SER A 33 24.76 22.23 -5.17
CA SER A 33 24.55 20.98 -5.89
C SER A 33 24.95 19.73 -5.05
N PRO A 34 24.18 18.63 -5.08
CA PRO A 34 24.46 17.41 -4.31
C PRO A 34 25.78 16.68 -4.64
N LYS A 35 26.52 17.08 -5.67
CA LYS A 35 27.70 16.34 -6.17
C LYS A 35 29.08 16.87 -5.75
N GLU A 36 29.17 17.99 -5.04
CA GLU A 36 30.46 18.58 -4.60
C GLU A 36 30.76 18.46 -3.10
N ARG A 37 29.98 17.69 -2.33
CA ARG A 37 30.31 17.40 -0.91
C ARG A 37 31.47 16.44 -0.69
N ARG A 38 32.07 15.85 -1.73
CA ARG A 38 32.96 14.68 -1.55
C ARG A 38 34.46 14.95 -1.51
N TRP A 39 34.94 16.13 -1.92
CA TRP A 39 36.38 16.35 -2.09
C TRP A 39 37.01 17.41 -1.18
N TRP A 40 36.22 18.30 -0.57
CA TRP A 40 36.69 19.18 0.50
C TRP A 40 36.70 18.52 1.89
N GLN A 41 36.11 17.33 2.02
CA GLN A 41 36.07 16.58 3.27
C GLN A 41 37.25 15.63 3.48
N VAL A 42 38.21 15.51 2.56
CA VAL A 42 39.27 14.47 2.67
C VAL A 42 40.65 15.05 3.03
N ARG A 43 40.95 16.32 2.76
CA ARG A 43 42.32 16.85 2.97
C ARG A 43 42.53 17.78 4.18
N LYS A 44 41.48 18.28 4.81
CA LYS A 44 41.57 18.76 6.21
C LYS A 44 41.48 17.60 7.21
N LYS A 45 40.97 16.45 6.78
CA LYS A 45 40.78 15.30 7.66
C LYS A 45 42.11 14.76 8.20
N ASP A 46 43.17 14.53 7.43
CA ASP A 46 44.29 13.78 8.03
C ASP A 46 45.25 14.55 8.97
N LYS A 47 45.23 15.89 9.00
CA LYS A 47 46.02 16.68 9.97
C LYS A 47 45.19 17.31 11.08
N ASP A 48 43.94 17.71 10.80
CA ASP A 48 43.03 18.11 11.87
C ASP A 48 42.52 16.89 12.66
N ILE A 49 42.34 15.71 12.04
CA ILE A 49 42.00 14.49 12.78
C ILE A 49 43.13 14.06 13.69
N ASN A 50 44.40 14.39 13.44
CA ASN A 50 45.45 13.94 14.34
C ASN A 50 45.52 14.78 15.62
N TRP A 51 45.43 16.11 15.53
CA TRP A 51 45.32 16.92 16.75
C TRP A 51 43.95 16.76 17.39
N GLU A 52 42.86 16.62 16.63
CA GLU A 52 41.52 16.43 17.18
C GLU A 52 41.37 15.02 17.75
N LYS A 53 42.05 13.98 17.22
CA LYS A 53 42.16 12.67 17.88
C LYS A 53 43.08 12.72 19.09
N GLU A 54 44.20 13.42 19.06
CA GLU A 54 45.10 13.52 20.21
C GLU A 54 44.49 14.39 21.31
N TYR A 55 43.79 15.47 20.96
CA TYR A 55 42.99 16.31 21.85
C TYR A 55 41.76 15.56 22.35
N ASN A 56 41.03 14.83 21.51
CA ASN A 56 39.93 13.97 21.99
C ASN A 56 40.46 12.77 22.77
N LYS A 57 41.68 12.29 22.55
CA LYS A 57 42.32 11.27 23.40
C LYS A 57 42.75 11.86 24.72
N LEU A 58 43.34 13.07 24.75
CA LEU A 58 43.72 13.78 25.98
C LEU A 58 42.49 14.24 26.75
N SER A 59 41.45 14.71 26.07
CA SER A 59 40.15 15.05 26.64
C SER A 59 39.44 13.80 27.13
N ALA A 60 39.41 12.71 26.36
CA ALA A 60 38.88 11.43 26.86
C ALA A 60 39.76 10.81 27.95
N HIS A 61 41.06 11.12 28.01
CA HIS A 61 41.93 10.67 29.09
C HIS A 61 41.75 11.52 30.34
N SER A 62 41.53 12.83 30.18
CA SER A 62 41.15 13.77 31.25
C SER A 62 39.77 13.43 31.79
N GLU A 63 38.78 13.22 30.94
CA GLU A 63 37.44 12.75 31.31
C GLU A 63 37.51 11.36 31.93
N ARG A 64 38.37 10.44 31.45
CA ARG A 64 38.60 9.17 32.14
C ARG A 64 39.29 9.33 33.48
N LEU A 65 40.18 10.31 33.64
CA LEU A 65 40.85 10.57 34.91
C LEU A 65 39.90 11.26 35.89
N ASP A 66 39.04 12.16 35.43
CA ASP A 66 37.97 12.77 36.21
C ASP A 66 36.89 11.75 36.54
N ASP A 67 36.50 10.89 35.59
CA ASP A 67 35.64 9.75 35.84
C ASP A 67 36.31 8.78 36.79
N GLN A 68 37.60 8.47 36.66
CA GLN A 68 38.33 7.64 37.62
C GLN A 68 38.44 8.31 38.99
N LEU A 69 38.58 9.64 39.06
CA LEU A 69 38.62 10.38 40.32
C LEU A 69 37.23 10.42 40.96
N ILE A 70 36.18 10.61 40.16
CA ILE A 70 34.78 10.54 40.58
C ILE A 70 34.44 9.11 40.99
N ASP A 71 34.90 8.10 40.27
CA ASP A 71 34.65 6.68 40.55
C ASP A 71 35.51 6.20 41.71
N MET A 72 36.68 6.80 41.95
CA MET A 72 37.52 6.58 43.14
C MET A 72 36.96 7.31 44.36
N GLN A 73 36.43 8.53 44.20
CA GLN A 73 35.69 9.23 45.25
C GLN A 73 34.35 8.54 45.53
N LYS A 74 33.70 7.99 44.52
CA LYS A 74 32.47 7.21 44.62
C LYS A 74 32.76 5.86 45.24
N THR A 75 33.83 5.15 44.88
CA THR A 75 34.24 3.92 45.57
C THR A 75 34.78 4.20 46.96
N MET A 76 35.38 5.36 47.24
CA MET A 76 35.75 5.74 48.61
C MET A 76 34.52 6.13 49.43
N ARG A 77 33.54 6.84 48.86
CA ARG A 77 32.26 7.13 49.53
C ARG A 77 31.40 5.88 49.64
N GLU A 78 31.44 4.96 48.68
CA GLU A 78 30.78 3.66 48.70
C GLU A 78 31.50 2.72 49.64
N LYS A 79 32.84 2.76 49.77
CA LYS A 79 33.62 2.02 50.78
C LYS A 79 33.44 2.59 52.17
N ALA A 80 33.36 3.91 52.32
CA ALA A 80 33.02 4.56 53.59
C ALA A 80 31.54 4.29 53.94
N ALA A 81 30.64 4.30 52.96
CA ALA A 81 29.24 3.94 53.14
C ALA A 81 29.03 2.43 53.26
N THR A 82 29.88 1.55 52.73
CA THR A 82 29.86 0.11 53.01
C THR A 82 30.57 -0.21 54.30
N LEU A 83 31.53 0.58 54.79
CA LEU A 83 32.04 0.42 56.15
C LEU A 83 31.02 0.90 57.19
N ASN A 84 30.32 2.01 56.93
CA ASN A 84 29.20 2.45 57.77
C ASN A 84 27.95 1.54 57.61
N ARG A 85 27.62 1.08 56.40
CA ARG A 85 26.52 0.11 56.19
C ARG A 85 26.92 -1.25 56.72
N MET A 86 28.07 -1.84 56.44
CA MET A 86 28.44 -3.15 57.00
C MET A 86 28.58 -3.10 58.52
N GLY A 87 29.04 -1.99 59.11
CA GLY A 87 29.03 -1.79 60.56
C GLY A 87 27.62 -1.68 61.17
N GLN A 88 26.64 -1.14 60.45
CA GLN A 88 25.25 -0.97 60.91
C GLN A 88 24.25 -2.02 60.33
N SER A 89 24.59 -2.76 59.28
CA SER A 89 23.78 -3.78 58.60
C SER A 89 24.27 -5.18 58.95
N ALA A 90 25.56 -5.44 59.25
CA ALA A 90 25.91 -6.74 59.86
C ALA A 90 25.26 -6.92 61.25
N PHE A 91 25.02 -5.81 61.96
CA PHE A 91 24.29 -5.82 63.24
C PHE A 91 22.75 -5.82 63.06
N ASN A 92 22.21 -5.10 62.07
CA ASN A 92 20.75 -5.05 61.82
C ASN A 92 20.21 -6.19 60.92
N ASP A 93 21.01 -6.81 60.06
CA ASP A 93 20.63 -7.97 59.24
C ASP A 93 20.77 -9.29 60.01
N ALA A 94 21.64 -9.36 61.02
CA ALA A 94 21.64 -10.47 61.97
C ALA A 94 20.37 -10.51 62.85
N ILE A 95 19.74 -9.35 63.08
CA ILE A 95 18.49 -9.24 63.84
C ILE A 95 17.26 -9.35 62.93
N ARG A 96 17.28 -8.83 61.69
CA ARG A 96 16.11 -8.88 60.77
C ARG A 96 15.91 -10.20 60.03
N ASN A 97 16.93 -11.07 59.92
CA ASN A 97 16.79 -12.38 59.28
C ASN A 97 16.42 -13.53 60.22
N TYR A 98 16.20 -13.27 61.52
CA TYR A 98 15.72 -14.30 62.45
C TYR A 98 14.18 -14.42 62.50
N ASP A 99 13.43 -13.45 61.98
CA ASP A 99 11.95 -13.43 62.09
C ASP A 99 11.21 -13.89 60.81
N LYS A 100 11.86 -13.95 59.63
CA LYS A 100 11.19 -14.35 58.38
C LYS A 100 10.84 -15.84 58.23
N PRO A 101 11.57 -16.81 58.81
CA PRO A 101 11.14 -18.21 58.78
C PRO A 101 9.92 -18.48 59.68
N LEU A 102 9.77 -17.71 60.77
CA LEU A 102 8.69 -17.87 61.76
C LEU A 102 7.34 -17.37 61.24
N ASP A 103 7.33 -16.27 60.47
CA ASP A 103 6.10 -15.76 59.85
C ASP A 103 5.60 -16.66 58.70
N MET A 104 6.51 -17.32 57.97
CA MET A 104 6.15 -18.26 56.90
C MET A 104 5.58 -19.58 57.47
N VAL A 105 6.08 -20.05 58.62
CA VAL A 105 5.52 -21.20 59.33
C VAL A 105 4.16 -20.88 59.97
N ARG A 106 3.94 -19.65 60.47
CA ARG A 106 2.61 -19.22 60.94
C ARG A 106 1.58 -19.11 59.83
N ALA A 107 1.96 -18.58 58.67
CA ALA A 107 1.07 -18.48 57.51
C ALA A 107 0.64 -19.87 56.99
N LEU A 108 1.58 -20.83 56.93
CA LEU A 108 1.27 -22.21 56.53
C LEU A 108 0.43 -22.96 57.57
N LEU A 109 0.63 -22.73 58.86
CA LEU A 109 -0.22 -23.30 59.92
C LEU A 109 -1.63 -22.71 59.90
N GLN A 110 -1.80 -21.42 59.62
CA GLN A 110 -3.12 -20.80 59.44
C GLN A 110 -3.86 -21.28 58.19
N GLU A 111 -3.16 -21.55 57.07
CA GLU A 111 -3.76 -22.16 55.89
C GLU A 111 -4.13 -23.64 56.13
N PHE A 112 -3.35 -24.37 56.92
CA PHE A 112 -3.62 -25.75 57.29
C PHE A 112 -4.81 -25.88 58.26
N ASP A 113 -4.91 -24.98 59.25
CA ASP A 113 -6.05 -24.91 60.18
C ASP A 113 -7.34 -24.45 59.46
N ALA A 114 -7.24 -23.50 58.52
CA ALA A 114 -8.37 -23.06 57.69
C ALA A 114 -8.84 -24.11 56.66
N ALA A 115 -7.96 -25.04 56.27
CA ALA A 115 -8.29 -26.19 55.43
C ALA A 115 -8.92 -27.33 56.25
N LEU A 116 -8.52 -27.49 57.52
CA LEU A 116 -9.13 -28.45 58.46
C LEU A 116 -10.54 -28.02 58.89
N GLU A 117 -10.81 -26.72 59.09
CA GLU A 117 -12.15 -26.21 59.43
C GLU A 117 -13.14 -26.21 58.25
N ARG A 118 -12.65 -26.26 56.99
CA ARG A 118 -13.49 -26.36 55.78
C ARG A 118 -13.64 -27.79 55.24
N GLY A 119 -13.43 -28.78 56.10
CA GLY A 119 -13.63 -30.20 55.80
C GLY A 119 -15.10 -30.61 55.73
N SER A 120 -15.76 -30.34 54.60
CA SER A 120 -16.90 -31.15 54.15
C SER A 120 -16.79 -31.45 52.65
N LYS A 121 -16.30 -32.68 52.41
CA LYS A 121 -16.58 -33.55 51.25
C LYS A 121 -16.08 -33.09 49.86
N SER A 122 -14.88 -33.55 49.49
CA SER A 122 -14.75 -34.42 48.30
C SER A 122 -13.40 -35.16 48.31
N ASP A 123 -13.46 -36.47 48.07
CA ASP A 123 -12.35 -37.44 48.14
C ASP A 123 -11.34 -37.33 46.97
N ASN A 124 -11.34 -36.20 46.25
CA ASN A 124 -10.47 -35.96 45.09
C ASN A 124 -9.41 -34.86 45.35
N SER A 125 -9.48 -34.16 46.48
CA SER A 125 -8.48 -33.16 46.90
C SER A 125 -7.27 -33.78 47.63
N TYR A 126 -7.44 -34.94 48.27
CA TYR A 126 -6.37 -35.57 49.07
C TYR A 126 -5.24 -36.17 48.22
N ARG A 127 -5.47 -36.47 46.94
CA ARG A 127 -4.45 -37.03 46.04
C ARG A 127 -3.53 -35.98 45.42
N VAL A 128 -4.00 -34.74 45.27
CA VAL A 128 -3.20 -33.63 44.72
C VAL A 128 -2.29 -33.05 45.82
N GLU A 129 -2.82 -32.88 47.03
CA GLU A 129 -2.05 -32.33 48.15
C GLU A 129 -1.00 -33.30 48.68
N ARG A 130 -1.22 -34.62 48.62
CA ARG A 130 -0.19 -35.61 48.99
C ARG A 130 1.02 -35.55 48.07
N ARG A 131 0.80 -35.36 46.75
CA ARG A 131 1.87 -35.25 45.75
C ARG A 131 2.65 -33.94 45.89
N ARG A 132 1.96 -32.85 46.28
CA ARG A 132 2.56 -31.54 46.57
C ARG A 132 3.40 -31.54 47.86
N VAL A 133 2.97 -32.30 48.86
CA VAL A 133 3.72 -32.51 50.11
C VAL A 133 4.96 -33.38 49.86
N GLU A 134 4.86 -34.43 49.05
CA GLU A 134 6.03 -35.26 48.66
C GLU A 134 7.08 -34.45 47.88
N GLU A 135 6.68 -33.62 46.91
CA GLU A 135 7.59 -32.71 46.19
C GLU A 135 8.23 -31.64 47.10
N MET A 136 7.48 -31.07 48.05
CA MET A 136 8.05 -30.14 49.04
C MET A 136 9.02 -30.82 50.00
N THR A 137 8.76 -32.08 50.35
CA THR A 137 9.63 -32.84 51.26
C THR A 137 10.96 -33.18 50.58
N GLU A 138 10.95 -33.55 49.30
CA GLU A 138 12.18 -33.75 48.51
C GLU A 138 12.98 -32.45 48.30
N GLN A 139 12.31 -31.32 48.09
CA GLN A 139 12.99 -30.01 47.99
C GLN A 139 13.60 -29.55 49.32
N LEU A 140 12.98 -29.89 50.46
CA LEU A 140 13.54 -29.61 51.78
C LEU A 140 14.76 -30.48 52.07
N VAL A 141 14.73 -31.77 51.72
CA VAL A 141 15.89 -32.68 51.89
C VAL A 141 17.08 -32.27 51.01
N LEU A 142 16.83 -31.76 49.80
CA LEU A 142 17.89 -31.20 48.94
C LEU A 142 18.48 -29.90 49.49
N LYS A 143 17.65 -29.01 50.05
CA LYS A 143 18.13 -27.77 50.69
C LYS A 143 18.88 -28.03 51.99
N ASP A 144 18.49 -29.05 52.74
CA ASP A 144 19.17 -29.44 53.99
C ASP A 144 20.57 -30.01 53.70
N ARG A 145 20.70 -30.83 52.65
CA ARG A 145 22.02 -31.31 52.17
C ARG A 145 22.91 -30.18 51.63
N ASP A 146 22.34 -29.22 50.91
CA ASP A 146 23.09 -28.05 50.41
C ASP A 146 23.50 -27.11 51.57
N TRP A 147 22.68 -27.01 52.61
CA TRP A 147 22.99 -26.26 53.82
C TRP A 147 24.08 -26.95 54.65
N GLU A 148 24.03 -28.27 54.86
CA GLU A 148 25.09 -29.04 55.51
C GLU A 148 26.44 -28.94 54.77
N HIS A 149 26.40 -28.94 53.44
CA HIS A 149 27.61 -28.79 52.62
C HIS A 149 28.21 -27.38 52.76
N LYS A 150 27.37 -26.33 52.74
CA LYS A 150 27.81 -24.95 52.98
C LYS A 150 28.31 -24.73 54.40
N TRP A 151 27.67 -25.37 55.40
CA TRP A 151 28.10 -25.31 56.79
C TRP A 151 29.47 -25.97 56.99
N ARG A 152 29.72 -27.13 56.37
CA ARG A 152 31.04 -27.80 56.40
C ARG A 152 32.14 -26.98 55.72
N LEU A 153 31.84 -26.34 54.59
CA LEU A 153 32.76 -25.41 53.93
C LEU A 153 33.04 -24.16 54.78
N HIS A 154 32.03 -23.64 55.47
CA HIS A 154 32.21 -22.49 56.35
C HIS A 154 33.04 -22.84 57.58
N MET A 155 32.82 -24.01 58.20
CA MET A 155 33.60 -24.45 59.36
C MET A 155 35.08 -24.70 59.00
N THR A 156 35.35 -25.27 57.83
CA THR A 156 36.74 -25.45 57.36
C THR A 156 37.43 -24.12 57.04
N GLU A 157 36.69 -23.12 56.56
CA GLU A 157 37.21 -21.76 56.35
C GLU A 157 37.44 -21.01 57.68
N VAL A 158 36.58 -21.22 58.69
CA VAL A 158 36.75 -20.67 60.03
C VAL A 158 37.96 -21.28 60.73
N GLU A 159 38.18 -22.60 60.63
CA GLU A 159 39.38 -23.26 61.16
C GLU A 159 40.65 -22.76 60.45
N ARG A 160 40.59 -22.58 59.13
CA ARG A 160 41.70 -22.01 58.35
C ARG A 160 42.02 -20.57 58.77
N LYS A 161 40.99 -19.77 59.10
CA LYS A 161 41.14 -18.39 59.58
C LYS A 161 41.68 -18.35 61.01
N GLN A 162 41.24 -19.25 61.89
CA GLN A 162 41.74 -19.37 63.25
C GLN A 162 43.22 -19.79 63.29
N VAL A 163 43.68 -20.65 62.37
CA VAL A 163 45.10 -21.00 62.22
C VAL A 163 45.93 -19.81 61.72
N MET A 164 45.41 -19.02 60.77
CA MET A 164 46.08 -17.81 60.27
C MET A 164 46.16 -16.71 61.32
N ASP A 165 45.11 -16.51 62.11
CA ASP A 165 45.07 -15.53 63.20
C ASP A 165 46.00 -15.95 64.35
N SER A 166 46.08 -17.25 64.66
CA SER A 166 47.02 -17.78 65.66
C SER A 166 48.50 -17.71 65.20
N GLN A 167 48.77 -17.85 63.89
CA GLN A 167 50.10 -17.57 63.33
C GLN A 167 50.45 -16.08 63.36
N HIS A 168 49.48 -15.20 63.14
CA HIS A 168 49.69 -13.75 63.20
C HIS A 168 49.94 -13.27 64.63
N GLU A 169 49.22 -13.83 65.60
CA GLU A 169 49.41 -13.58 67.03
C GLU A 169 50.75 -14.11 67.54
N ALA A 170 51.19 -15.29 67.09
CA ALA A 170 52.53 -15.82 67.38
C ALA A 170 53.67 -14.97 66.79
N MET A 171 53.46 -14.36 65.62
CA MET A 171 54.39 -13.43 64.99
C MET A 171 54.49 -12.10 65.76
N GLN A 172 53.37 -11.56 66.22
CA GLN A 172 53.35 -10.33 67.03
C GLN A 172 53.97 -10.56 68.41
N ASN A 173 53.72 -11.71 69.04
CA ASN A 173 54.34 -12.06 70.33
C ASN A 173 55.86 -12.25 70.23
N ARG A 174 56.39 -12.77 69.09
CA ARG A 174 57.84 -12.79 68.83
C ARG A 174 58.44 -11.38 68.75
N LYS A 175 57.75 -10.44 68.09
CA LYS A 175 58.20 -9.06 67.93
C LYS A 175 58.15 -8.26 69.25
N ILE A 176 57.19 -8.57 70.12
CA ILE A 176 57.11 -8.02 71.48
C ILE A 176 58.22 -8.59 72.37
N GLN A 177 58.56 -9.88 72.27
CA GLN A 177 59.69 -10.47 73.00
C GLN A 177 61.05 -9.90 72.56
N GLU A 178 61.23 -9.61 71.27
CA GLU A 178 62.46 -9.02 70.70
C GLU A 178 62.66 -7.54 71.13
N LEU A 179 61.56 -6.77 71.24
CA LEU A 179 61.59 -5.40 71.77
C LEU A 179 61.80 -5.37 73.29
N THR A 180 61.33 -6.38 74.01
CA THR A 180 61.53 -6.50 75.47
C THR A 180 62.97 -6.92 75.81
N ALA A 181 63.64 -7.71 74.96
CA ALA A 181 65.07 -8.03 75.09
C ALA A 181 66.00 -6.85 74.76
N ASN A 182 65.63 -5.98 73.81
CA ASN A 182 66.42 -4.79 73.46
C ASN A 182 66.30 -3.64 74.48
N LEU A 183 65.24 -3.59 75.28
CA LEU A 183 65.11 -2.61 76.38
C LEU A 183 65.97 -2.99 77.61
N HIS A 184 66.28 -4.28 77.81
CA HIS A 184 67.14 -4.75 78.90
C HIS A 184 68.64 -4.52 78.62
N ASN A 185 69.06 -4.56 77.35
CA ASN A 185 70.44 -4.24 76.94
C ASN A 185 70.78 -2.74 76.96
N CYS A 186 69.79 -1.83 76.87
CA CYS A 186 70.03 -0.38 76.94
C CYS A 186 70.23 0.16 78.37
N ASN A 187 69.89 -0.60 79.40
CA ASN A 187 70.08 -0.20 80.80
C ASN A 187 71.42 -0.65 81.39
N VAL A 188 72.17 -1.54 80.73
CA VAL A 188 73.50 -2.01 81.17
C VAL A 188 74.64 -1.14 80.59
N PHE A 189 74.40 -0.38 79.52
CA PHE A 189 75.40 0.53 78.91
C PHE A 189 75.45 1.94 79.51
N LYS A 190 74.47 2.32 80.33
CA LYS A 190 74.43 3.66 80.95
C LYS A 190 75.37 3.80 82.16
N GLU A 191 75.71 2.69 82.82
CA GLU A 191 76.55 2.65 84.02
C GLU A 191 78.07 2.54 83.70
N LYS A 192 78.42 2.19 82.44
CA LYS A 192 79.82 2.11 81.97
C LYS A 192 80.32 3.40 81.32
N ALA A 193 79.42 4.26 80.82
CA ALA A 193 79.76 5.53 80.17
C ALA A 193 80.02 6.69 81.17
N GLU A 194 79.57 6.57 82.42
CA GLU A 194 79.78 7.61 83.44
C GLU A 194 81.16 7.51 84.12
N ASN A 195 81.86 6.37 84.01
CA ASN A 195 83.22 6.19 84.53
C ASN A 195 84.35 6.53 83.52
N GLU A 196 84.08 6.56 82.21
CA GLU A 196 85.06 7.00 81.18
C GLU A 196 85.02 8.52 80.93
N ARG A 197 83.93 9.21 81.31
CA ARG A 197 83.77 10.66 81.17
C ARG A 197 84.67 11.46 82.11
N ALA A 198 85.06 10.89 83.25
CA ALA A 198 85.97 11.53 84.20
C ALA A 198 87.46 11.50 83.76
N ALA A 199 87.84 10.60 82.85
CA ALA A 199 89.23 10.44 82.40
C ALA A 199 89.60 11.33 81.19
N LEU A 200 88.62 11.71 80.36
CA LEU A 200 88.84 12.51 79.13
C LEU A 200 88.82 14.04 79.36
N GLN A 201 88.42 14.52 80.54
CA GLN A 201 88.38 15.94 80.89
C GLN A 201 89.79 16.58 81.05
N LEU A 202 90.85 15.76 81.16
CA LEU A 202 92.24 16.22 81.30
C LEU A 202 93.02 16.29 79.98
N GLN A 203 92.47 15.78 78.87
CA GLN A 203 93.11 15.80 77.53
C GLN A 203 92.54 16.90 76.61
N VAL A 204 91.36 17.45 76.93
CA VAL A 204 90.66 18.46 76.12
C VAL A 204 91.24 19.87 76.26
N ASN A 205 91.97 20.17 77.34
CA ASN A 205 92.62 21.47 77.51
C ASN A 205 93.88 21.67 76.64
N GLY A 206 94.33 20.64 75.88
CA GLY A 206 95.47 20.73 74.96
C GLY A 206 95.12 20.84 73.47
N HIS A 207 93.89 20.51 73.05
CA HIS A 207 93.48 20.45 71.63
C HIS A 207 92.64 21.65 71.15
N GLY A 208 92.24 22.58 72.04
CA GLY A 208 91.41 23.72 71.69
C GLY A 208 92.05 24.70 70.70
N SER A 209 93.38 24.88 70.75
CA SER A 209 94.07 25.87 69.92
C SER A 209 94.26 25.42 68.45
N ASP A 210 94.13 24.13 68.14
CA ASP A 210 94.42 23.57 66.81
C ASP A 210 93.14 23.40 65.94
N ILE A 211 91.96 23.49 66.58
CA ILE A 211 90.64 23.39 65.93
C ILE A 211 90.18 24.75 65.39
N GLU A 212 90.42 25.83 66.16
CA GLU A 212 90.01 27.19 65.79
C GLU A 212 90.64 27.66 64.47
N GLN A 213 91.88 27.21 64.18
CA GLN A 213 92.59 27.58 62.96
C GLN A 213 92.13 26.80 61.71
N ARG A 214 91.58 25.58 61.88
CA ARG A 214 90.98 24.81 60.76
C ARG A 214 89.57 25.27 60.42
N GLU A 215 88.81 25.76 61.41
CA GLU A 215 87.46 26.30 61.19
C GLU A 215 87.47 27.56 60.33
N ILE A 216 88.46 28.44 60.49
CA ILE A 216 88.60 29.66 59.67
C ILE A 216 88.84 29.29 58.19
N VAL A 217 89.76 28.35 57.91
CA VAL A 217 90.06 27.88 56.54
C VAL A 217 88.86 27.19 55.89
N HIS A 218 88.06 26.45 56.65
CA HIS A 218 86.85 25.81 56.12
C HIS A 218 85.75 26.83 55.79
N ARG A 219 85.60 27.89 56.58
CA ARG A 219 84.63 28.96 56.32
C ARG A 219 84.93 29.72 55.03
N GLU A 220 86.20 30.00 54.76
CA GLU A 220 86.62 30.65 53.52
C GLU A 220 86.41 29.77 52.28
N ARG A 221 86.67 28.46 52.38
CA ARG A 221 86.42 27.52 51.27
C ARG A 221 84.93 27.36 50.95
N LEU A 222 84.07 27.34 51.97
CA LEU A 222 82.62 27.27 51.78
C LEU A 222 82.07 28.55 51.13
N SER A 223 82.52 29.72 51.59
CA SER A 223 82.10 31.00 50.99
C SER A 223 82.50 31.11 49.52
N LYS A 224 83.69 30.62 49.14
CA LYS A 224 84.12 30.59 47.73
C LYS A 224 83.28 29.63 46.87
N ALA A 225 83.00 28.42 47.37
CA ALA A 225 82.18 27.45 46.66
C ALA A 225 80.73 27.93 46.45
N GLU A 226 80.15 28.63 47.43
CA GLU A 226 78.82 29.24 47.30
C GLU A 226 78.79 30.36 46.25
N GLN A 227 79.87 31.16 46.16
CA GLN A 227 80.01 32.20 45.16
C GLN A 227 80.11 31.60 43.75
N ASP A 228 80.88 30.53 43.58
CA ASP A 228 81.05 29.83 42.31
C ASP A 228 79.73 29.18 41.84
N LEU A 229 78.98 28.55 42.75
CA LEU A 229 77.67 27.98 42.45
C LEU A 229 76.65 29.04 42.00
N ARG A 230 76.65 30.24 42.61
CA ARG A 230 75.77 31.34 42.19
C ARG A 230 76.12 31.87 40.80
N ASN A 231 77.41 31.89 40.45
CA ASN A 231 77.85 32.30 39.13
C ASN A 231 77.44 31.28 38.06
N GLU A 232 77.59 29.98 38.34
CA GLU A 232 77.18 28.90 37.45
C GLU A 232 75.65 28.83 37.26
N GLN A 233 74.88 29.07 38.32
CA GLN A 233 73.43 29.20 38.22
C GLN A 233 73.00 30.38 37.33
N ARG A 234 73.74 31.50 37.36
CA ARG A 234 73.47 32.64 36.47
C ARG A 234 73.82 32.34 35.03
N THR A 235 74.92 31.63 34.76
CA THR A 235 75.28 31.25 33.39
C THR A 235 74.26 30.30 32.80
N HIS A 236 73.84 29.28 33.54
CA HIS A 236 72.78 28.36 33.09
C HIS A 236 71.43 29.05 32.89
N ALA A 237 71.06 30.01 33.75
CA ALA A 237 69.85 30.78 33.56
C ALA A 237 69.89 31.63 32.27
N CYS A 238 71.06 32.16 31.90
CA CYS A 238 71.23 32.89 30.64
C CYS A 238 71.18 31.93 29.44
N GLU A 239 71.85 30.78 29.50
CA GLU A 239 71.85 29.77 28.43
C GLU A 239 70.44 29.21 28.18
N ILE A 240 69.67 28.93 29.23
CA ILE A 240 68.27 28.49 29.10
C ILE A 240 67.45 29.54 28.38
N LYS A 241 67.62 30.82 28.75
CA LYS A 241 66.88 31.91 28.12
C LYS A 241 67.21 32.08 26.64
N GLU A 242 68.49 31.97 26.27
CA GLU A 242 68.92 32.02 24.86
C GLU A 242 68.34 30.85 24.04
N ILE A 243 68.28 29.65 24.63
CA ILE A 243 67.66 28.47 23.99
C ILE A 243 66.15 28.65 23.84
N GLU A 244 65.47 29.23 24.84
CA GLU A 244 64.05 29.54 24.77
C GLU A 244 63.74 30.56 23.67
N GLU A 245 64.52 31.64 23.57
CA GLU A 245 64.38 32.68 22.54
C GLU A 245 64.62 32.09 21.12
N ASP A 246 65.68 31.29 20.90
CA ASP A 246 65.94 30.65 19.61
C ASP A 246 64.84 29.61 19.22
N ASN A 247 64.29 28.90 20.21
CA ASN A 247 63.17 27.99 19.98
C ASN A 247 61.87 28.73 19.62
N GLU A 248 61.61 29.87 20.26
CA GLU A 248 60.46 30.72 19.94
C GLU A 248 60.56 31.28 18.52
N ASP A 249 61.74 31.78 18.12
CA ASP A 249 61.99 32.27 16.76
C ASP A 249 61.81 31.16 15.71
N LYS A 250 62.33 29.95 15.98
CA LYS A 250 62.12 28.78 15.12
C LYS A 250 60.65 28.38 15.02
N LEU A 251 59.89 28.49 16.11
CA LEU A 251 58.46 28.20 16.12
C LEU A 251 57.70 29.22 15.27
N ILE A 252 58.00 30.52 15.42
CA ILE A 252 57.41 31.60 14.62
C ILE A 252 57.74 31.42 13.13
N MET A 253 58.98 31.06 12.79
CA MET A 253 59.40 30.76 11.42
C MET A 253 58.61 29.59 10.83
N LYS A 254 58.49 28.48 11.56
CA LYS A 254 57.68 27.32 11.12
C LYS A 254 56.21 27.66 10.96
N GLN A 255 55.66 28.52 11.84
CA GLN A 255 54.28 28.97 11.76
C GLN A 255 54.06 29.83 10.51
N LYS A 256 54.96 30.79 10.22
CA LYS A 256 54.91 31.59 8.98
C LYS A 256 55.00 30.74 7.73
N ASP A 257 55.89 29.74 7.72
CA ASP A 257 56.01 28.80 6.59
C ASP A 257 54.73 27.98 6.42
N HIS A 258 54.16 27.47 7.51
CA HIS A 258 52.89 26.74 7.48
C HIS A 258 51.75 27.61 6.96
N ASP A 259 51.64 28.85 7.43
CA ASP A 259 50.62 29.80 6.99
C ASP A 259 50.76 30.13 5.50
N SER A 260 51.99 30.25 4.99
CA SER A 260 52.26 30.45 3.57
C SER A 260 51.78 29.25 2.73
N GLN A 261 52.05 28.01 3.19
CA GLN A 261 51.60 26.79 2.51
C GLN A 261 50.07 26.66 2.53
N VAL A 262 49.44 26.97 3.67
CA VAL A 262 47.97 26.98 3.80
C VAL A 262 47.37 28.01 2.85
N ARG A 263 47.97 29.19 2.71
CA ARG A 263 47.52 30.22 1.76
C ARG A 263 47.61 29.75 0.31
N VAL A 264 48.71 29.11 -0.08
CA VAL A 264 48.87 28.55 -1.43
C VAL A 264 47.84 27.46 -1.70
N LEU A 265 47.65 26.51 -0.77
CA LEU A 265 46.66 25.44 -0.93
C LEU A 265 45.23 25.98 -1.03
N ARG A 266 44.87 26.99 -0.22
CA ARG A 266 43.57 27.67 -0.33
C ARG A 266 43.38 28.32 -1.69
N LYS A 267 44.41 28.97 -2.23
CA LYS A 267 44.38 29.56 -3.57
C LYS A 267 44.19 28.50 -4.66
N THR A 268 45.02 27.45 -4.66
CA THR A 268 44.93 26.36 -5.64
C THR A 268 43.57 25.68 -5.63
N LEU A 269 43.01 25.43 -4.45
CA LEU A 269 41.69 24.82 -4.33
C LEU A 269 40.57 25.77 -4.76
N SER A 270 40.70 27.08 -4.51
CA SER A 270 39.76 28.09 -5.03
C SER A 270 39.80 28.16 -6.56
N ASP A 271 41.00 28.13 -7.16
CA ASP A 271 41.17 28.15 -8.61
C ASP A 271 40.62 26.86 -9.26
N GLN A 272 40.82 25.69 -8.61
CA GLN A 272 40.21 24.42 -9.03
C GLN A 272 38.68 24.47 -8.96
N GLN A 273 38.11 25.02 -7.89
CA GLN A 273 36.66 25.15 -7.74
C GLN A 273 36.07 26.10 -8.79
N LYS A 274 36.75 27.21 -9.10
CA LYS A 274 36.34 28.10 -10.19
C LYS A 274 36.37 27.39 -11.54
N THR A 275 37.42 26.62 -11.81
CA THR A 275 37.55 25.86 -13.07
C THR A 275 36.47 24.78 -13.19
N GLN A 276 36.18 24.06 -12.11
CA GLN A 276 35.10 23.07 -12.07
C GLN A 276 33.74 23.72 -12.28
N LYS A 277 33.48 24.86 -11.62
CA LYS A 277 32.25 25.64 -11.80
C LYS A 277 32.08 26.07 -13.27
N SER A 278 33.10 26.68 -13.87
CA SER A 278 33.05 27.07 -15.29
C SER A 278 32.81 25.89 -16.23
N ARG A 279 33.37 24.70 -15.92
CA ARG A 279 33.12 23.48 -16.69
C ARG A 279 31.68 22.98 -16.55
N ILE A 280 31.12 23.03 -15.33
CA ILE A 280 29.73 22.67 -15.09
C ILE A 280 28.80 23.65 -15.81
N ASP A 281 29.09 24.94 -15.75
CA ASP A 281 28.30 25.97 -16.43
C ASP A 281 28.32 25.75 -17.95
N LEU A 282 29.49 25.45 -18.55
CA LEU A 282 29.61 25.12 -19.97
C LEU A 282 28.81 23.85 -20.36
N MET A 283 28.92 22.80 -19.56
CA MET A 283 28.19 21.55 -19.81
C MET A 283 26.67 21.75 -19.68
N ASN A 284 26.22 22.61 -18.77
CA ASN A 284 24.82 22.96 -18.65
C ASN A 284 24.34 23.74 -19.88
N THR A 285 25.14 24.69 -20.39
CA THR A 285 24.78 25.43 -21.61
C THR A 285 24.72 24.51 -22.83
N GLU A 286 25.68 23.58 -22.99
CA GLU A 286 25.64 22.59 -24.08
C GLU A 286 24.41 21.69 -23.99
N PHE A 287 24.07 21.22 -22.77
CA PHE A 287 22.89 20.40 -22.54
C PHE A 287 21.58 21.17 -22.82
N ASP A 288 21.50 22.44 -22.41
CA ASP A 288 20.33 23.28 -22.68
C ASP A 288 20.17 23.54 -24.18
N GLU A 289 21.26 23.74 -24.92
CA GLU A 289 21.26 23.89 -26.38
C GLU A 289 20.80 22.59 -27.07
N GLU A 290 21.35 21.44 -26.69
CA GLU A 290 20.92 20.13 -27.22
C GLU A 290 19.44 19.87 -26.93
N PHE A 291 18.98 20.20 -25.72
CA PHE A 291 17.59 20.07 -25.32
C PHE A 291 16.67 20.98 -26.14
N GLN A 292 17.07 22.22 -26.39
CA GLN A 292 16.33 23.14 -27.26
C GLN A 292 16.28 22.67 -28.72
N GLN A 293 17.40 22.18 -29.26
CA GLN A 293 17.44 21.62 -30.62
C GLN A 293 16.54 20.39 -30.75
N LEU A 294 16.53 19.50 -29.77
CA LEU A 294 15.65 18.33 -29.75
C LEU A 294 14.18 18.75 -29.69
N LYS A 295 13.86 19.72 -28.83
CA LYS A 295 12.50 20.27 -28.70
C LYS A 295 12.03 20.92 -30.00
N GLN A 296 12.91 21.66 -30.69
CA GLN A 296 12.60 22.26 -31.98
C GLN A 296 12.34 21.19 -33.04
N LYS A 297 13.21 20.17 -33.17
CA LYS A 297 13.02 19.06 -34.11
C LYS A 297 11.70 18.32 -33.86
N GLN A 298 11.35 18.07 -32.60
CA GLN A 298 10.07 17.45 -32.24
C GLN A 298 8.89 18.35 -32.60
N SER A 299 8.98 19.66 -32.39
CA SER A 299 7.94 20.60 -32.80
C SER A 299 7.74 20.58 -34.32
N GLU A 300 8.82 20.59 -35.09
CA GLU A 300 8.77 20.52 -36.56
C GLU A 300 8.17 19.19 -37.05
N GLU A 301 8.50 18.07 -36.41
CA GLU A 301 7.91 16.76 -36.73
C GLU A 301 6.41 16.72 -36.42
N ILE A 302 6.00 17.26 -35.27
CA ILE A 302 4.58 17.38 -34.89
C ILE A 302 3.82 18.23 -35.92
N ASP A 303 4.37 19.37 -36.33
CA ASP A 303 3.76 20.23 -37.33
C ASP A 303 3.65 19.55 -38.71
N GLN A 304 4.67 18.80 -39.13
CA GLN A 304 4.63 18.01 -40.35
C GLN A 304 3.56 16.90 -40.29
N LEU A 305 3.41 16.24 -39.15
CA LEU A 305 2.38 15.22 -38.96
C LEU A 305 0.98 15.84 -38.98
N HIS A 306 0.78 16.99 -38.32
CA HIS A 306 -0.48 17.73 -38.37
C HIS A 306 -0.84 18.15 -39.80
N GLN A 307 0.13 18.65 -40.58
CA GLN A 307 -0.10 18.98 -41.99
C GLN A 307 -0.48 17.75 -42.82
N LYS A 308 0.18 16.60 -42.61
CA LYS A 308 -0.15 15.34 -43.29
C LYS A 308 -1.54 14.82 -42.93
N ILE A 309 -1.92 14.90 -41.66
CA ILE A 309 -3.26 14.51 -41.18
C ILE A 309 -4.31 15.42 -41.82
N SER A 310 -4.12 16.74 -41.76
CA SER A 310 -5.05 17.71 -42.35
C SER A 310 -5.21 17.51 -43.87
N ALA A 311 -4.12 17.25 -44.60
CA ALA A 311 -4.17 16.96 -46.03
C ALA A 311 -4.96 15.66 -46.33
N LYS A 312 -4.76 14.60 -45.53
CA LYS A 312 -5.52 13.35 -45.68
C LYS A 312 -6.99 13.52 -45.35
N GLU A 313 -7.32 14.27 -44.29
CA GLU A 313 -8.71 14.57 -43.93
C GLU A 313 -9.42 15.34 -45.03
N GLN A 314 -8.75 16.32 -45.63
CA GLN A 314 -9.32 17.07 -46.76
C GLN A 314 -9.50 16.18 -48.01
N ALA A 315 -8.54 15.31 -48.31
CA ALA A 315 -8.67 14.35 -49.41
C ALA A 315 -9.85 13.40 -49.19
N HIS A 316 -9.96 12.80 -48.00
CA HIS A 316 -11.08 11.92 -47.63
C HIS A 316 -12.42 12.63 -47.69
N ARG A 317 -12.49 13.91 -47.28
CA ARG A 317 -13.71 14.71 -47.38
C ARG A 317 -14.16 14.87 -48.83
N VAL A 318 -13.23 15.20 -49.73
CA VAL A 318 -13.52 15.33 -51.17
C VAL A 318 -13.97 13.99 -51.76
N GLU A 319 -13.34 12.88 -51.38
CA GLU A 319 -13.73 11.54 -51.82
C GLU A 319 -15.13 11.14 -51.32
N LEU A 320 -15.47 11.46 -50.06
CA LEU A 320 -16.80 11.24 -49.50
C LEU A 320 -17.85 12.06 -50.25
N GLU A 321 -17.63 13.34 -50.46
CA GLU A 321 -18.54 14.19 -51.24
C GLU A 321 -18.73 13.68 -52.68
N ALA A 322 -17.67 13.19 -53.33
CA ALA A 322 -17.74 12.60 -54.66
C ALA A 322 -18.51 11.27 -54.66
N CYS A 323 -18.37 10.47 -53.60
CA CYS A 323 -19.12 9.23 -53.41
C CYS A 323 -20.62 9.50 -53.21
N GLU A 324 -20.96 10.45 -52.33
CA GLU A 324 -22.34 10.87 -52.08
C GLU A 324 -23.01 11.43 -53.34
N LYS A 325 -22.29 12.24 -54.12
CA LYS A 325 -22.76 12.72 -55.43
C LYS A 325 -23.03 11.57 -56.41
N ARG A 326 -22.17 10.54 -56.47
CA ARG A 326 -22.41 9.36 -57.30
C ARG A 326 -23.62 8.56 -56.85
N HIS A 327 -23.74 8.31 -55.54
CA HIS A 327 -24.87 7.57 -54.96
C HIS A 327 -26.21 8.29 -55.20
N THR A 328 -26.25 9.61 -55.01
CA THR A 328 -27.46 10.41 -55.26
C THR A 328 -27.84 10.41 -56.74
N GLN A 329 -26.87 10.51 -57.66
CA GLN A 329 -27.12 10.40 -59.09
C GLN A 329 -27.67 9.01 -59.48
N GLU A 330 -27.11 7.93 -58.94
CA GLU A 330 -27.56 6.57 -59.21
C GLU A 330 -28.96 6.31 -58.63
N ALA A 331 -29.24 6.78 -57.41
CA ALA A 331 -30.57 6.71 -56.82
C ALA A 331 -31.62 7.44 -57.68
N LEU A 332 -31.27 8.62 -58.22
CA LEU A 332 -32.13 9.36 -59.14
C LEU A 332 -32.30 8.64 -60.49
N ARG A 333 -31.28 7.94 -60.99
CA ARG A 333 -31.36 7.10 -62.20
C ARG A 333 -32.33 5.94 -61.98
N LEU A 334 -32.14 5.16 -60.92
CA LEU A 334 -33.00 4.03 -60.57
C LEU A 334 -34.45 4.47 -60.33
N LYS A 335 -34.67 5.61 -59.68
CA LYS A 335 -36.02 6.17 -59.48
C LYS A 335 -36.71 6.51 -60.81
N ARG A 336 -35.96 7.00 -61.80
CA ARG A 336 -36.49 7.28 -63.15
C ARG A 336 -36.83 5.98 -63.89
N GLU A 337 -35.93 5.00 -63.86
CA GLU A 337 -36.16 3.68 -64.47
C GLU A 337 -37.37 2.97 -63.85
N PHE A 338 -37.50 3.01 -62.52
CA PHE A 338 -38.65 2.43 -61.82
C PHE A 338 -39.98 3.09 -62.25
N LYS A 339 -40.02 4.43 -62.32
CA LYS A 339 -41.21 5.15 -62.81
C LYS A 339 -41.54 4.77 -64.25
N GLN A 340 -40.54 4.62 -65.11
CA GLN A 340 -40.72 4.20 -66.49
C GLN A 340 -41.32 2.79 -66.58
N ILE A 341 -40.74 1.82 -65.86
CA ILE A 341 -41.26 0.44 -65.80
C ILE A 341 -42.70 0.43 -65.27
N LEU A 342 -43.00 1.20 -64.22
CA LEU A 342 -44.33 1.27 -63.64
C LEU A 342 -45.35 1.83 -64.65
N SER A 343 -45.01 2.89 -65.38
CA SER A 343 -45.85 3.43 -66.44
C SER A 343 -46.09 2.43 -67.59
N GLN A 344 -45.05 1.71 -68.02
CA GLN A 344 -45.16 0.65 -69.03
C GLN A 344 -46.08 -0.50 -68.57
N LYS A 345 -45.95 -0.92 -67.31
CA LYS A 345 -46.81 -1.96 -66.71
C LYS A 345 -48.26 -1.52 -66.62
N GLN A 346 -48.52 -0.27 -66.24
CA GLN A 346 -49.88 0.29 -66.21
C GLN A 346 -50.52 0.35 -67.60
N ILE A 347 -49.75 0.79 -68.62
CA ILE A 347 -50.23 0.80 -70.02
C ILE A 347 -50.54 -0.63 -70.48
N ALA A 348 -49.64 -1.59 -70.22
CA ALA A 348 -49.86 -2.98 -70.58
C ALA A 348 -51.09 -3.57 -69.88
N GLN A 349 -51.27 -3.29 -68.57
CA GLN A 349 -52.43 -3.74 -67.81
C GLN A 349 -53.73 -3.16 -68.37
N ALA A 350 -53.78 -1.86 -68.66
CA ALA A 350 -54.95 -1.22 -69.25
C ALA A 350 -55.29 -1.81 -70.63
N ALA A 351 -54.27 -2.14 -71.44
CA ALA A 351 -54.47 -2.82 -72.72
C ALA A 351 -55.03 -4.24 -72.53
N THR A 352 -54.52 -5.01 -71.57
CA THR A 352 -55.05 -6.36 -71.28
C THR A 352 -56.47 -6.31 -70.73
N GLU A 353 -56.79 -5.35 -69.86
CA GLU A 353 -58.13 -5.20 -69.31
C GLU A 353 -59.13 -4.81 -70.41
N LYS A 354 -58.74 -3.91 -71.32
CA LYS A 354 -59.56 -3.56 -72.48
C LYS A 354 -59.81 -4.78 -73.37
N ALA A 355 -58.78 -5.55 -73.69
CA ALA A 355 -58.91 -6.77 -74.50
C ALA A 355 -59.85 -7.80 -73.84
N LEU A 356 -59.72 -8.02 -72.53
CA LEU A 356 -60.62 -8.93 -71.79
C LEU A 356 -62.06 -8.43 -71.77
N ARG A 357 -62.29 -7.11 -71.62
CA ARG A 357 -63.64 -6.55 -71.69
C ARG A 357 -64.28 -6.72 -73.07
N GLU A 358 -63.49 -6.55 -74.14
CA GLU A 358 -63.94 -6.81 -75.52
C GLU A 358 -64.27 -8.29 -75.73
N GLU A 359 -63.44 -9.20 -75.22
CA GLU A 359 -63.67 -10.65 -75.27
C GLU A 359 -64.94 -11.07 -74.48
N ILE A 360 -65.13 -10.55 -73.26
CA ILE A 360 -66.34 -10.76 -72.47
C ILE A 360 -67.58 -10.26 -73.22
N ALA A 361 -67.52 -9.06 -73.79
CA ALA A 361 -68.64 -8.52 -74.55
C ALA A 361 -68.99 -9.40 -75.77
N GLN A 362 -67.99 -9.93 -76.46
CA GLN A 362 -68.18 -10.88 -77.56
C GLN A 362 -68.83 -12.19 -77.08
N TYR A 363 -68.33 -12.78 -75.99
CA TYR A 363 -68.91 -14.01 -75.43
C TYR A 363 -70.33 -13.80 -74.91
N SER A 364 -70.60 -12.71 -74.19
CA SER A 364 -71.94 -12.37 -73.72
C SER A 364 -72.90 -12.15 -74.89
N GLY A 365 -72.46 -11.48 -75.96
CA GLY A 365 -73.25 -11.33 -77.18
C GLY A 365 -73.56 -12.67 -77.87
N ALA A 366 -72.58 -13.57 -77.93
CA ALA A 366 -72.75 -14.92 -78.49
C ALA A 366 -73.72 -15.77 -77.65
N LEU A 367 -73.62 -15.71 -76.32
CA LEU A 367 -74.53 -16.40 -75.39
C LEU A 367 -75.96 -15.88 -75.52
N LEU A 368 -76.16 -14.57 -75.52
CA LEU A 368 -77.50 -13.98 -75.71
C LEU A 368 -78.10 -14.35 -77.07
N THR A 369 -77.27 -14.45 -78.12
CA THR A 369 -77.73 -14.87 -79.45
C THR A 369 -78.13 -16.34 -79.46
N ARG A 370 -77.34 -17.21 -78.83
CA ARG A 370 -77.67 -18.63 -78.64
C ARG A 370 -78.98 -18.75 -77.85
N ASP A 371 -79.09 -18.08 -76.72
CA ASP A 371 -80.24 -18.24 -75.83
C ASP A 371 -81.53 -17.68 -76.46
N LYS A 372 -81.42 -16.62 -77.26
CA LYS A 372 -82.53 -16.09 -78.06
C LYS A 372 -83.00 -17.08 -79.12
N ASN A 373 -82.09 -17.79 -79.78
CA ASN A 373 -82.41 -18.70 -80.88
C ASN A 373 -82.85 -20.09 -80.40
N ASP A 374 -82.26 -20.60 -79.31
CA ASP A 374 -82.45 -21.97 -78.85
C ASP A 374 -83.57 -22.09 -77.81
N PHE A 375 -83.82 -21.06 -76.99
CA PHE A 375 -84.76 -21.12 -75.87
C PHE A 375 -85.98 -20.22 -75.99
N ASN A 376 -86.12 -19.48 -77.10
CA ASN A 376 -87.28 -18.64 -77.42
C ASN A 376 -87.78 -17.75 -76.25
N MET A 377 -86.85 -17.26 -75.41
CA MET A 377 -87.17 -16.58 -74.14
C MET A 377 -87.87 -15.21 -74.28
N MET A 378 -88.13 -14.75 -75.50
CA MET A 378 -88.81 -13.47 -75.76
C MET A 378 -90.32 -13.63 -76.01
N ASP A 379 -90.83 -14.87 -76.15
CA ASP A 379 -92.27 -15.10 -76.16
C ASP A 379 -92.77 -15.11 -74.71
N GLN A 380 -93.34 -13.98 -74.27
CA GLN A 380 -93.89 -13.72 -72.93
C GLN A 380 -95.00 -14.69 -72.46
N TYR A 381 -95.31 -15.75 -73.21
CA TYR A 381 -96.44 -16.65 -72.99
C TYR A 381 -96.12 -18.15 -72.98
N VAL A 382 -94.85 -18.56 -73.03
CA VAL A 382 -94.48 -19.99 -72.99
C VAL A 382 -93.73 -20.32 -71.71
N PHE A 383 -94.39 -20.12 -70.56
CA PHE A 383 -94.08 -20.94 -69.39
C PHE A 383 -95.02 -22.14 -69.45
N GLU A 384 -94.64 -23.18 -70.19
CA GLU A 384 -95.35 -24.46 -70.08
C GLU A 384 -95.05 -25.02 -68.69
N PRO A 385 -96.05 -25.13 -67.79
CA PRO A 385 -95.82 -25.71 -66.48
C PRO A 385 -95.38 -27.16 -66.69
N MET A 386 -94.12 -27.46 -66.35
CA MET A 386 -93.63 -28.83 -66.31
C MET A 386 -94.42 -29.61 -65.28
N THR A 387 -94.77 -30.85 -65.61
CA THR A 387 -95.38 -31.74 -64.62
C THR A 387 -94.34 -32.16 -63.59
N ASP A 388 -94.77 -32.54 -62.38
CA ASP A 388 -93.83 -33.01 -61.33
C ASP A 388 -92.97 -34.18 -61.82
N SER A 389 -93.53 -35.03 -62.70
CA SER A 389 -92.82 -36.11 -63.40
C SER A 389 -91.66 -35.59 -64.27
N ASP A 390 -91.90 -34.52 -65.02
CA ASP A 390 -90.88 -33.92 -65.88
C ASP A 390 -89.79 -33.22 -65.05
N ILE A 391 -90.18 -32.58 -63.94
CA ILE A 391 -89.25 -31.98 -62.99
C ILE A 391 -88.37 -33.06 -62.36
N GLU A 392 -88.96 -34.17 -61.92
CA GLU A 392 -88.23 -35.32 -61.37
C GLU A 392 -87.23 -35.88 -62.39
N ALA A 393 -87.66 -36.09 -63.64
CA ALA A 393 -86.79 -36.58 -64.71
C ALA A 393 -85.61 -35.62 -64.97
N LYS A 394 -85.87 -34.32 -65.05
CA LYS A 394 -84.82 -33.30 -65.23
C LYS A 394 -83.86 -33.24 -64.05
N PHE A 395 -84.35 -33.42 -62.83
CA PHE A 395 -83.51 -33.47 -61.65
C PHE A 395 -82.64 -34.73 -61.63
N ALA A 396 -83.18 -35.87 -62.06
CA ALA A 396 -82.42 -37.11 -62.22
C ALA A 396 -81.29 -36.95 -63.27
N ASP A 397 -81.58 -36.33 -64.41
CA ASP A 397 -80.58 -35.98 -65.43
C ASP A 397 -79.49 -35.08 -64.85
N LEU A 398 -79.85 -34.04 -64.09
CA LEU A 398 -78.89 -33.15 -63.45
C LEU A 398 -77.99 -33.90 -62.43
N VAL A 399 -78.56 -34.80 -61.64
CA VAL A 399 -77.79 -35.64 -60.71
C VAL A 399 -76.79 -36.51 -61.47
N GLN A 400 -77.19 -37.05 -62.62
CA GLN A 400 -76.32 -37.82 -63.49
C GLN A 400 -75.21 -36.96 -64.13
N ASP A 401 -75.53 -35.73 -64.53
CA ASP A 401 -74.55 -34.78 -65.06
C ASP A 401 -73.52 -34.38 -64.00
N VAL A 402 -73.95 -34.11 -62.77
CA VAL A 402 -73.04 -33.83 -61.64
C VAL A 402 -72.14 -35.04 -61.36
N ASP A 403 -72.69 -36.25 -61.40
CA ASP A 403 -71.88 -37.47 -61.24
C ASP A 403 -70.89 -37.63 -62.39
N THR A 404 -71.28 -37.32 -63.62
CA THR A 404 -70.43 -37.40 -64.81
C THR A 404 -69.31 -36.37 -64.76
N LEU A 405 -69.61 -35.11 -64.44
CA LEU A 405 -68.64 -34.03 -64.28
C LEU A 405 -67.64 -34.30 -63.14
N SER A 406 -68.09 -34.94 -62.06
CA SER A 406 -67.19 -35.33 -60.96
C SER A 406 -66.15 -36.38 -61.36
N ARG A 407 -66.40 -37.15 -62.43
CA ARG A 407 -65.46 -38.15 -62.98
C ARG A 407 -64.44 -37.56 -63.94
N LEU A 408 -64.66 -36.34 -64.44
CA LEU A 408 -63.72 -35.70 -65.34
C LEU A 408 -62.49 -35.22 -64.57
N ASP A 409 -61.34 -35.25 -65.24
CA ASP A 409 -60.13 -34.66 -64.71
C ASP A 409 -60.24 -33.13 -64.75
N TRP A 410 -60.39 -32.53 -63.58
CA TRP A 410 -60.36 -31.07 -63.44
C TRP A 410 -58.97 -30.60 -63.84
N LYS A 411 -58.88 -29.46 -64.55
CA LYS A 411 -57.60 -28.94 -65.03
C LYS A 411 -56.60 -28.90 -63.86
N PRO A 412 -55.43 -29.54 -63.98
CA PRO A 412 -54.53 -29.82 -62.85
C PRO A 412 -53.80 -28.60 -62.29
N ASP A 413 -54.22 -27.38 -62.62
CA ASP A 413 -53.45 -26.17 -62.32
C ASP A 413 -54.30 -24.90 -62.03
N PRO A 414 -55.27 -24.92 -61.11
CA PRO A 414 -55.74 -23.69 -60.49
C PRO A 414 -54.66 -23.26 -59.48
N LYS A 415 -53.88 -22.23 -59.80
CA LYS A 415 -52.84 -21.60 -58.95
C LYS A 415 -53.20 -21.65 -57.45
N GLY A 416 -52.78 -22.71 -56.74
CA GLY A 416 -52.97 -22.83 -55.29
C GLY A 416 -53.38 -24.20 -54.74
N TRP A 417 -53.90 -25.14 -55.53
CA TRP A 417 -54.30 -26.46 -55.01
C TRP A 417 -53.51 -27.58 -55.70
N THR A 418 -52.55 -28.17 -55.00
CA THR A 418 -51.81 -29.32 -55.53
C THR A 418 -52.67 -30.60 -55.43
N THR A 419 -52.37 -31.60 -56.26
CA THR A 419 -53.02 -32.93 -56.16
C THR A 419 -52.80 -33.60 -54.81
N GLN A 420 -51.71 -33.24 -54.11
CA GLN A 420 -51.43 -33.67 -52.75
C GLN A 420 -52.37 -33.02 -51.74
N ASP A 421 -52.71 -31.74 -51.91
CA ASP A 421 -53.66 -31.03 -51.06
C ASP A 421 -55.06 -31.63 -51.18
N LEU A 422 -55.50 -31.96 -52.41
CA LEU A 422 -56.80 -32.62 -52.65
C LEU A 422 -56.87 -34.01 -52.01
N ARG A 423 -55.79 -34.81 -52.08
CA ARG A 423 -55.72 -36.12 -51.42
C ARG A 423 -55.68 -36.03 -49.90
N SER A 424 -55.17 -34.93 -49.35
CA SER A 424 -55.15 -34.71 -47.89
C SER A 424 -56.54 -34.44 -47.32
N LEU A 425 -57.45 -33.88 -48.13
CA LEU A 425 -58.80 -33.51 -47.70
C LEU A 425 -59.79 -34.68 -47.79
N ALA A 426 -59.59 -35.60 -48.72
CA ALA A 426 -60.40 -36.82 -48.81
C ALA A 426 -59.61 -37.97 -49.41
N GLU A 427 -59.80 -39.18 -48.87
CA GLU A 427 -59.20 -40.41 -49.38
C GLU A 427 -59.68 -40.75 -50.80
N ASN A 428 -60.89 -40.29 -51.17
CA ASN A 428 -61.46 -40.47 -52.49
C ASN A 428 -61.73 -39.13 -53.17
N GLU A 429 -60.84 -38.75 -54.09
CA GLU A 429 -60.89 -37.49 -54.85
C GLU A 429 -62.22 -37.30 -55.60
N ARG A 430 -62.83 -38.40 -56.09
CA ARG A 430 -64.12 -38.34 -56.79
C ARG A 430 -65.25 -37.86 -55.87
N ILE A 431 -65.26 -38.34 -54.62
CA ILE A 431 -66.28 -37.94 -53.64
C ILE A 431 -66.09 -36.46 -53.30
N LEU A 432 -64.85 -36.01 -53.12
CA LEU A 432 -64.55 -34.60 -52.85
C LEU A 432 -64.95 -33.68 -54.01
N LYS A 433 -64.58 -34.03 -55.24
CA LYS A 433 -64.99 -33.29 -56.45
C LYS A 433 -66.50 -33.19 -56.57
N LYS A 434 -67.21 -34.30 -56.32
CA LYS A 434 -68.68 -34.33 -56.32
C LYS A 434 -69.27 -33.41 -55.25
N GLN A 435 -68.72 -33.44 -54.04
CA GLN A 435 -69.17 -32.59 -52.94
C GLN A 435 -68.92 -31.11 -53.23
N ILE A 436 -67.75 -30.74 -53.77
CA ILE A 436 -67.44 -29.36 -54.17
C ILE A 436 -68.41 -28.88 -55.27
N LEU A 437 -68.72 -29.71 -56.26
CA LEU A 437 -69.70 -29.36 -57.30
C LEU A 437 -71.09 -29.20 -56.72
N GLN A 438 -71.53 -30.12 -55.86
CA GLN A 438 -72.83 -30.03 -55.19
C GLN A 438 -72.92 -28.77 -54.34
N ASP A 439 -71.89 -28.44 -53.57
CA ASP A 439 -71.83 -27.26 -52.72
C ASP A 439 -71.77 -25.96 -53.55
N SER A 440 -71.06 -25.97 -54.68
CA SER A 440 -71.01 -24.84 -55.61
C SER A 440 -72.36 -24.61 -56.27
N ILE A 441 -73.01 -25.68 -56.75
CA ILE A 441 -74.35 -25.62 -57.34
C ILE A 441 -75.35 -25.16 -56.28
N TRP A 442 -75.29 -25.72 -55.07
CA TRP A 442 -76.16 -25.31 -53.97
C TRP A 442 -75.93 -23.86 -53.58
N SER A 443 -74.68 -23.39 -53.52
CA SER A 443 -74.36 -22.00 -53.22
C SER A 443 -74.93 -21.05 -54.27
N VAL A 444 -74.85 -21.43 -55.56
CA VAL A 444 -75.44 -20.65 -56.66
C VAL A 444 -76.96 -20.70 -56.59
N LEU A 445 -77.58 -21.88 -56.46
CA LEU A 445 -79.03 -22.02 -56.35
C LEU A 445 -79.58 -21.32 -55.11
N HIS A 446 -78.90 -21.41 -53.98
CA HIS A 446 -79.23 -20.65 -52.79
C HIS A 446 -79.16 -19.17 -53.13
N LYS A 447 -78.02 -18.66 -53.59
CA LYS A 447 -77.85 -17.23 -53.90
C LYS A 447 -78.90 -16.70 -54.88
N PHE A 448 -79.27 -17.44 -55.92
CA PHE A 448 -80.12 -16.91 -56.99
C PHE A 448 -81.59 -17.34 -56.90
N VAL A 449 -81.90 -18.47 -56.28
CA VAL A 449 -83.24 -19.07 -56.27
C VAL A 449 -83.80 -19.18 -54.85
N PHE A 450 -83.05 -19.75 -53.90
CA PHE A 450 -83.60 -20.13 -52.59
C PHE A 450 -83.31 -19.15 -51.44
N CYS A 451 -82.43 -18.16 -51.62
CA CYS A 451 -82.05 -17.21 -50.56
C CYS A 451 -83.25 -16.39 -50.09
N SER A 452 -84.25 -16.24 -50.95
CA SER A 452 -85.49 -15.51 -50.68
C SER A 452 -86.58 -16.05 -51.60
N PRO A 453 -87.80 -16.31 -51.07
CA PRO A 453 -88.92 -16.77 -51.88
C PRO A 453 -89.35 -15.74 -52.93
N PHE A 454 -88.84 -14.51 -52.85
CA PHE A 454 -89.17 -13.43 -53.77
C PHE A 454 -88.24 -13.36 -54.98
N ARG A 455 -87.01 -13.90 -54.93
CA ARG A 455 -86.02 -13.75 -56.04
C ARG A 455 -86.47 -14.34 -57.36
N VAL A 456 -87.32 -15.36 -57.34
CA VAL A 456 -87.91 -15.94 -58.55
C VAL A 456 -88.70 -14.92 -59.39
N PHE A 457 -89.13 -13.80 -58.80
CA PHE A 457 -89.83 -12.71 -59.50
C PHE A 457 -88.90 -11.63 -60.08
N GLY A 458 -87.58 -11.84 -60.09
CA GLY A 458 -86.60 -10.89 -60.63
C GLY A 458 -86.57 -9.57 -59.85
N GLU A 459 -86.52 -8.43 -60.55
CA GLU A 459 -86.43 -7.09 -59.94
C GLU A 459 -87.60 -6.75 -59.01
N LYS A 460 -88.82 -7.22 -59.33
CA LYS A 460 -89.99 -7.08 -58.44
C LYS A 460 -89.81 -7.89 -57.16
N GLY A 461 -89.15 -9.04 -57.29
CA GLY A 461 -88.73 -9.90 -56.20
C GLY A 461 -87.79 -9.22 -55.22
N GLU A 462 -86.79 -8.49 -55.72
CA GLU A 462 -85.84 -7.76 -54.86
C GLU A 462 -86.52 -6.67 -54.03
N SER A 463 -87.52 -5.99 -54.61
CA SER A 463 -88.31 -5.00 -53.86
C SER A 463 -89.14 -5.65 -52.75
N LEU A 464 -89.80 -6.76 -53.04
CA LEU A 464 -90.56 -7.55 -52.06
C LEU A 464 -89.65 -8.14 -50.97
N GLU A 465 -88.46 -8.61 -51.33
CA GLU A 465 -87.45 -9.07 -50.37
C GLU A 465 -86.97 -7.94 -49.47
N SER A 466 -86.77 -6.74 -50.01
CA SER A 466 -86.40 -5.56 -49.21
C SER A 466 -87.48 -5.22 -48.19
N ASP A 467 -88.74 -5.22 -48.59
CA ASP A 467 -89.86 -4.88 -47.72
C ASP A 467 -90.12 -5.98 -46.68
N TRP A 468 -90.05 -7.25 -47.08
CA TRP A 468 -90.10 -8.39 -46.17
C TRP A 468 -88.96 -8.35 -45.13
N ASN A 469 -87.73 -8.04 -45.55
CA ASN A 469 -86.60 -7.94 -44.62
C ASN A 469 -86.74 -6.74 -43.68
N LYS A 470 -87.38 -5.63 -44.10
CA LYS A 470 -87.70 -4.50 -43.21
C LYS A 470 -88.78 -4.86 -42.18
N GLU A 471 -89.83 -5.56 -42.60
CA GLU A 471 -90.98 -5.88 -41.75
C GLU A 471 -90.72 -7.08 -40.82
N CYS A 472 -90.06 -8.13 -41.33
CA CYS A 472 -89.86 -9.40 -40.63
C CYS A 472 -88.38 -9.70 -40.28
N GLY A 473 -87.42 -9.10 -40.97
CA GLY A 473 -85.98 -9.37 -40.80
C GLY A 473 -85.26 -8.49 -39.76
N ALA A 474 -85.86 -7.39 -39.31
CA ALA A 474 -85.25 -6.43 -38.38
C ALA A 474 -85.14 -6.91 -36.92
N GLY A 475 -85.72 -8.06 -36.58
CA GLY A 475 -85.67 -8.61 -35.24
C GLY A 475 -85.66 -10.12 -35.27
N THR A 476 -84.48 -10.72 -35.38
CA THR A 476 -83.87 -11.61 -34.37
C THR A 476 -82.61 -12.20 -34.99
N SER A 477 -81.48 -11.49 -34.97
CA SER A 477 -80.18 -12.12 -35.20
C SER A 477 -79.87 -12.93 -33.93
N ILE A 478 -80.49 -14.11 -33.80
CA ILE A 478 -80.11 -15.10 -32.79
C ILE A 478 -78.69 -15.53 -33.20
N ALA A 479 -77.71 -15.01 -32.48
CA ALA A 479 -76.33 -15.44 -32.56
C ALA A 479 -76.29 -16.94 -32.18
N LEU A 480 -76.28 -17.81 -33.19
CA LEU A 480 -75.88 -19.20 -33.07
C LEU A 480 -74.37 -19.24 -33.32
N THR A 481 -73.62 -19.24 -32.21
CA THR A 481 -72.25 -19.78 -32.13
C THR A 481 -72.21 -21.25 -32.52
#